data_AF-A0A5S9PQK9-F1
#
_entry.id   AF-A0A5S9PQK9-F1
#
_cell.length_a   1.000
_cell.length_b   1.000
_cell.length_c   1.000
_cell.angle_alpha   90.00
_cell.angle_beta   90.00
_cell.angle_gamma   90.00
#
_symmetry.space_group_name_H-M   'P 1'
#
loop_
_entity.id
_entity.type
_entity.pdbx_description
1 polymer ?
#
loop_
_entity_poly.entity_id
_entity_poly.type
_entity_poly.pdbx_seq_one_letter_code
_entity_poly.pdbx_strand_id
1 'polypeptide(L)'
;MDEKINAGGKSPKALPKSLWQFALLAYADPIIQRHCLHLQDHYNLDVNMLLAAGYCSYRGRVWTPFICRDLMCLVAPIREANILPLRRIRRDAKGVKALYDALKNAEIAAEKMEIMALQEAIETRVTAVGGNTRYSDNILHYVGIHAEVDSEPLCNVCRELAAKMAKIR
;
A
#
# COMPACT_ATOMS: atom_id res chain seq x y z
N MET A 1 11.77 -5.02 -7.52
CA MET A 1 11.36 -6.07 -6.54
C MET A 1 11.63 -7.40 -7.20
N ASP A 2 12.91 -7.74 -7.20
CA ASP A 2 13.38 -9.08 -7.51
C ASP A 2 14.45 -9.40 -6.45
N GLU A 3 14.05 -9.32 -5.18
CA GLU A 3 14.72 -10.06 -4.11
C GLU A 3 14.00 -11.40 -3.99
N LYS A 4 14.55 -12.41 -4.65
CA LYS A 4 14.15 -13.79 -4.47
C LYS A 4 14.51 -14.21 -3.03
N ILE A 5 13.56 -14.13 -2.12
CA ILE A 5 13.68 -14.78 -0.81
C ILE A 5 13.51 -16.28 -1.03
N ASN A 6 14.65 -16.99 -1.01
CA ASN A 6 14.71 -18.44 -1.03
C ASN A 6 14.08 -18.97 0.27
N ALA A 7 13.01 -19.77 0.15
CA ALA A 7 12.31 -20.34 1.29
C ALA A 7 13.03 -21.62 1.76
N GLY A 8 13.75 -21.50 2.87
CA GLY A 8 14.32 -22.64 3.60
C GLY A 8 14.32 -22.36 5.11
N GLY A 9 13.52 -23.12 5.86
CA GLY A 9 13.54 -23.16 7.33
C GLY A 9 12.36 -22.46 8.00
N LYS A 10 11.48 -23.24 8.64
CA LYS A 10 10.40 -22.77 9.54
C LYS A 10 11.01 -22.07 10.76
N SER A 11 11.39 -20.81 10.61
CA SER A 11 11.50 -19.87 11.73
C SER A 11 10.15 -19.19 11.93
N PRO A 12 9.74 -18.83 13.16
CA PRO A 12 8.57 -17.98 13.34
C PRO A 12 8.77 -16.74 12.47
N LYS A 13 7.84 -16.48 11.53
CA LYS A 13 7.88 -15.25 10.74
C LYS A 13 7.92 -14.10 11.74
N ALA A 14 9.00 -13.31 11.70
CA ALA A 14 9.12 -12.16 12.55
C ALA A 14 8.06 -11.14 12.13
N LEU A 15 7.25 -10.69 13.09
CA LEU A 15 6.24 -9.67 12.89
C LEU A 15 6.86 -8.43 12.23
N PRO A 16 6.26 -7.86 11.17
CA PRO A 16 6.82 -6.70 10.49
C PRO A 16 6.91 -5.51 11.45
N LYS A 17 8.12 -4.92 11.55
CA LYS A 17 8.42 -3.79 12.43
C LYS A 17 8.33 -2.44 11.71
N SER A 18 8.33 -2.44 10.38
CA SER A 18 8.20 -1.26 9.53
C SER A 18 7.16 -1.48 8.43
N LEU A 19 6.63 -0.38 7.88
CA LEU A 19 5.75 -0.40 6.71
C LEU A 19 6.39 -1.13 5.52
N TRP A 20 7.70 -0.97 5.29
CA TRP A 20 8.40 -1.68 4.22
C TRP A 20 8.38 -3.21 4.40
N GLN A 21 8.66 -3.70 5.61
CA GLN A 21 8.59 -5.14 5.89
C GLN A 21 7.17 -5.67 5.75
N PHE A 22 6.18 -4.89 6.20
CA PHE A 22 4.77 -5.21 6.00
C PHE A 22 4.41 -5.27 4.52
N ALA A 23 4.84 -4.30 3.72
CA ALA A 23 4.63 -4.27 2.28
C ALA A 23 5.20 -5.49 1.57
N LEU A 24 6.42 -5.91 1.92
CA LEU A 24 7.03 -7.13 1.38
C LEU A 24 6.23 -8.39 1.73
N LEU A 25 5.76 -8.51 2.97
CA LEU A 25 4.94 -9.66 3.40
C LEU A 25 3.56 -9.65 2.72
N ALA A 26 2.96 -8.48 2.57
CA ALA A 26 1.69 -8.29 1.90
C ALA A 26 1.80 -8.68 0.42
N TYR A 27 2.83 -8.20 -0.28
CA TYR A 27 3.06 -8.49 -1.69
C TYR A 27 3.49 -9.93 -1.99
N ALA A 28 3.96 -10.67 -0.99
CA ALA A 28 4.21 -12.10 -1.11
C ALA A 28 2.91 -12.94 -1.15
N ASP A 29 1.76 -12.39 -0.73
CA ASP A 29 0.45 -13.03 -0.88
C ASP A 29 -0.15 -12.69 -2.26
N PRO A 30 -0.39 -13.69 -3.14
CA PRO A 30 -0.91 -13.46 -4.49
C PRO A 30 -2.29 -12.80 -4.52
N ILE A 31 -3.12 -13.01 -3.50
CA ILE A 31 -4.47 -12.43 -3.42
C ILE A 31 -4.36 -10.95 -3.11
N ILE A 32 -3.51 -10.58 -2.14
CA ILE A 32 -3.22 -9.17 -1.83
C ILE A 32 -2.65 -8.48 -3.07
N GLN A 33 -1.62 -9.07 -3.70
CA GLN A 33 -1.01 -8.53 -4.91
C GLN A 33 -2.05 -8.29 -6.01
N ARG A 34 -2.91 -9.28 -6.28
CA ARG A 34 -3.96 -9.17 -7.31
C ARG A 34 -4.93 -8.04 -7.01
N HIS A 35 -5.39 -7.90 -5.77
CA HIS A 35 -6.32 -6.82 -5.41
C HIS A 35 -5.64 -5.44 -5.49
N CYS A 36 -4.40 -5.29 -5.00
CA CYS A 36 -3.64 -4.04 -5.14
C CYS A 36 -3.48 -3.64 -6.61
N LEU A 37 -3.11 -4.58 -7.49
CA LEU A 37 -2.98 -4.34 -8.92
C LEU A 37 -4.33 -3.96 -9.56
N HIS A 38 -5.41 -4.67 -9.21
CA HIS A 38 -6.75 -4.35 -9.71
C HIS A 38 -7.19 -2.94 -9.29
N LEU A 39 -7.02 -2.59 -8.01
CA LEU A 39 -7.35 -1.27 -7.48
C LEU A 39 -6.51 -0.16 -8.12
N GLN A 40 -5.22 -0.41 -8.34
CA GLN A 40 -4.35 0.52 -9.05
C GLN A 40 -4.77 0.71 -10.51
N ASP A 41 -5.03 -0.38 -11.23
CA ASP A 41 -5.20 -0.34 -12.68
C ASP A 41 -6.60 0.16 -13.08
N HIS A 42 -7.64 -0.17 -12.30
CA HIS A 42 -9.03 0.18 -12.61
C HIS A 42 -9.55 1.42 -11.89
N TYR A 43 -8.99 1.74 -10.71
CA TYR A 43 -9.47 2.85 -9.88
C TYR A 43 -8.40 3.91 -9.61
N ASN A 44 -7.21 3.76 -10.21
CA ASN A 44 -6.04 4.64 -10.01
C ASN A 44 -5.64 4.82 -8.54
N LEU A 45 -6.04 3.88 -7.67
CA LEU A 45 -5.72 3.95 -6.25
C LEU A 45 -4.21 3.85 -6.03
N ASP A 46 -3.76 4.45 -4.95
CA ASP A 46 -2.40 4.35 -4.51
C ASP A 46 -2.17 3.10 -3.67
N VAL A 47 -1.44 2.15 -4.24
CA VAL A 47 -0.99 0.94 -3.55
C VAL A 47 -0.25 1.26 -2.26
N ASN A 48 0.62 2.27 -2.23
CA ASN A 48 1.40 2.57 -1.03
C ASN A 48 0.50 3.12 0.08
N MET A 49 -0.54 3.89 -0.26
CA MET A 49 -1.58 4.29 0.68
C MET A 49 -2.41 3.11 1.18
N LEU A 50 -2.78 2.16 0.31
CA LEU A 50 -3.49 0.94 0.71
C LEU A 50 -2.65 0.09 1.69
N LEU A 51 -1.36 -0.07 1.42
CA LEU A 51 -0.42 -0.78 2.29
C LEU A 51 -0.22 -0.06 3.62
N ALA A 52 -0.11 1.28 3.60
CA ALA A 52 0.02 2.11 4.79
C ALA A 52 -1.23 2.03 5.68
N ALA A 53 -2.42 2.07 5.07
CA ALA A 53 -3.69 1.88 5.76
C ALA A 53 -3.77 0.50 6.44
N GLY A 54 -3.42 -0.56 5.71
CA GLY A 54 -3.35 -1.93 6.23
C GLY A 54 -2.33 -2.09 7.36
N TYR A 55 -1.15 -1.48 7.22
CA TYR A 55 -0.12 -1.48 8.26
C TYR A 55 -0.57 -0.75 9.53
N CYS A 56 -1.20 0.42 9.40
CA CYS A 56 -1.78 1.11 10.54
C CYS A 56 -2.82 0.24 11.26
N SER A 57 -3.74 -0.40 10.52
CA SER A 57 -4.72 -1.33 11.10
C SER A 57 -4.03 -2.48 11.83
N TYR A 58 -2.99 -3.07 11.23
CA TYR A 58 -2.15 -4.11 11.84
C TYR A 58 -1.46 -3.64 13.14
N ARG A 59 -1.08 -2.36 13.23
CA ARG A 59 -0.48 -1.75 14.43
C ARG A 59 -1.50 -1.22 15.44
N GLY A 60 -2.81 -1.44 15.22
CA GLY A 60 -3.87 -0.89 16.08
C GLY A 60 -3.98 0.64 16.01
N ARG A 61 -3.64 1.21 14.85
CA ARG A 61 -3.68 2.65 14.55
C ARG A 61 -4.75 2.95 13.50
N VAL A 62 -5.32 4.15 13.59
CA VAL A 62 -6.52 4.50 12.84
C VAL A 62 -6.36 5.84 12.16
N TRP A 63 -6.87 5.93 10.94
CA TRP A 63 -6.94 7.16 10.20
C TRP A 63 -8.27 7.84 10.47
N THR A 64 -8.20 9.07 10.99
CA THR A 64 -9.33 10.00 10.84
C THR A 64 -9.35 10.52 9.39
N PRO A 65 -10.47 11.08 8.92
CA PRO A 65 -10.52 11.72 7.61
C PRO A 65 -9.44 12.81 7.43
N PHE A 66 -9.12 13.53 8.51
CA PHE A 66 -8.06 14.53 8.53
C PHE A 66 -6.68 13.89 8.30
N ILE A 67 -6.33 12.86 9.08
CA ILE A 67 -5.06 12.13 8.93
C ILE A 67 -4.93 11.51 7.54
N CYS A 68 -6.01 10.92 7.02
CA CYS A 68 -5.99 10.35 5.68
C CYS A 68 -5.67 11.41 4.63
N ARG A 69 -6.34 12.57 4.67
CA ARG A 69 -6.05 13.68 3.73
C ARG A 69 -4.65 14.22 3.89
N ASP A 70 -4.16 14.37 5.12
CA ASP A 70 -2.80 14.82 5.41
C ASP A 70 -1.75 13.88 4.78
N LEU A 71 -1.90 12.56 4.97
CA LEU A 71 -1.03 11.57 4.35
C LEU A 71 -1.12 11.59 2.81
N MET A 72 -2.33 11.71 2.25
CA MET A 72 -2.50 11.86 0.79
C MET A 72 -1.77 13.08 0.25
N CYS A 73 -1.93 14.24 0.89
CA CYS A 73 -1.25 15.48 0.49
C CYS A 73 0.27 15.38 0.63
N LEU A 74 0.76 14.71 1.66
CA LEU A 74 2.19 14.50 1.89
C LEU A 74 2.85 13.75 0.72
N VAL A 75 2.20 12.70 0.22
CA VAL A 75 2.79 11.80 -0.78
C VAL A 75 2.42 12.11 -2.22
N ALA A 76 1.37 12.90 -2.45
CA ALA A 76 0.94 13.32 -3.78
C ALA A 76 2.11 13.86 -4.64
N PRO A 77 3.03 14.72 -4.14
CA PRO A 77 4.17 15.17 -4.94
C PRO A 77 5.10 14.03 -5.39
N ILE A 78 5.33 13.01 -4.54
CA ILE A 78 6.16 11.86 -4.90
C ILE A 78 5.45 11.03 -5.97
N ARG A 79 4.16 10.75 -5.75
CA ARG A 79 3.32 9.95 -6.65
C ARG A 79 3.21 10.57 -8.04
N GLU A 80 2.88 11.86 -8.10
CA GLU A 80 2.61 12.58 -9.35
C GLU A 80 3.88 12.86 -10.15
N ALA A 81 4.99 13.23 -9.49
CA ALA A 81 6.22 13.57 -10.18
C ALA A 81 7.07 12.34 -10.56
N ASN A 82 6.97 11.23 -9.82
CA ASN A 82 7.85 10.07 -10.02
C ASN A 82 7.07 8.81 -10.40
N ILE A 83 6.14 8.38 -9.56
CA ILE A 83 5.55 7.03 -9.67
C ILE A 83 4.63 6.92 -10.89
N LEU A 84 3.67 7.83 -11.06
CA LEU A 84 2.74 7.79 -12.19
C LEU A 84 3.46 7.93 -13.55
N PRO A 85 4.44 8.85 -13.73
CA PRO A 85 5.23 8.92 -14.94
C PRO A 85 6.04 7.64 -15.22
N LEU A 86 6.76 7.10 -14.23
CA LEU A 86 7.54 5.86 -14.38
C LEU A 86 6.65 4.68 -14.74
N ARG A 87 5.48 4.57 -14.09
CA ARG A 87 4.49 3.52 -14.36
C ARG A 87 3.95 3.61 -15.78
N ARG A 88 3.68 4.81 -16.28
CA ARG A 88 3.25 5.04 -17.67
C ARG A 88 4.32 4.56 -18.65
N ILE A 89 5.55 5.06 -18.53
CA ILE A 89 6.64 4.72 -19.45
C ILE A 89 6.96 3.23 -19.40
N ARG A 90 6.91 2.60 -18.21
CA ARG A 90 7.09 1.14 -18.08
C ARG A 90 6.02 0.36 -18.83
N ARG A 91 4.75 0.79 -18.75
CA ARG A 91 3.66 0.13 -19.48
C ARG A 91 3.87 0.20 -20.99
N ASP A 92 4.40 1.32 -21.48
CA ASP A 92 4.73 1.51 -22.90
C ASP A 92 5.93 0.64 -23.34
N ALA A 93 6.84 0.30 -22.40
CA ALA A 93 8.03 -0.50 -22.66
C ALA A 93 7.82 -2.04 -22.66
N LYS A 94 6.58 -2.55 -22.58
CA LYS A 94 6.27 -4.00 -22.44
C LYS A 94 6.89 -4.94 -23.49
N GLY A 95 7.38 -4.43 -24.62
CA GLY A 95 8.08 -5.21 -25.66
C GLY A 95 9.61 -5.22 -25.57
N VAL A 96 10.22 -4.38 -24.73
CA VAL A 96 11.68 -4.24 -24.63
C VAL A 96 12.12 -4.62 -23.22
N LYS A 97 12.43 -5.91 -23.03
CA LYS A 97 12.67 -6.49 -21.69
C LYS A 97 13.65 -5.70 -20.83
N ALA A 98 14.81 -5.32 -21.39
CA ALA A 98 15.83 -4.59 -20.63
C ALA A 98 15.34 -3.21 -20.15
N LEU A 99 14.63 -2.46 -21.01
CA LEU A 99 14.05 -1.17 -20.65
C LEU A 99 12.90 -1.33 -19.65
N TYR A 100 12.03 -2.32 -19.86
CA TYR A 100 10.94 -2.64 -18.94
C TYR A 100 11.46 -2.93 -17.53
N ASP A 101 12.49 -3.78 -17.41
CA ASP A 101 13.08 -4.16 -16.12
C ASP A 101 13.77 -2.97 -15.44
N ALA A 102 14.47 -2.11 -16.21
CA ALA A 102 15.08 -0.90 -15.69
C ALA A 102 14.03 0.08 -15.12
N LEU A 103 12.94 0.32 -15.87
CA LEU A 103 11.84 1.17 -15.44
C LEU A 103 11.08 0.59 -14.25
N LYS A 104 10.89 -0.73 -14.21
CA LYS A 104 10.30 -1.43 -13.05
C LYS A 104 11.13 -1.19 -11.79
N ASN A 105 12.45 -1.26 -11.88
CA ASN A 105 13.32 -0.99 -10.74
C ASN A 105 13.30 0.48 -10.32
N ALA A 106 13.24 1.42 -11.27
CA ALA A 106 13.08 2.84 -10.99
C ALA A 106 11.74 3.16 -10.31
N GLU A 107 10.62 2.60 -10.80
CA GLU A 107 9.29 2.75 -10.19
C GLU A 107 9.30 2.25 -8.75
N ILE A 108 9.92 1.09 -8.50
CA ILE A 108 9.99 0.51 -7.15
C ILE A 108 10.88 1.34 -6.22
N ALA A 109 11.94 1.95 -6.74
CA ALA A 109 12.73 2.91 -5.97
C ALA A 109 11.89 4.14 -5.57
N ALA A 110 11.05 4.64 -6.49
CA ALA A 110 10.12 5.73 -6.19
C ALA A 110 9.02 5.34 -5.20
N GLU A 111 8.43 4.17 -5.33
CA GLU A 111 7.47 3.62 -4.37
C GLU A 111 8.10 3.46 -2.98
N LYS A 112 9.39 3.10 -2.90
CA LYS A 112 10.11 3.04 -1.63
C LYS A 112 10.27 4.43 -0.98
N MET A 113 10.51 5.48 -1.76
CA MET A 113 10.54 6.86 -1.23
C MET A 113 9.21 7.24 -0.60
N GLU A 114 8.09 6.91 -1.26
CA GLU A 114 6.75 7.13 -0.73
C GLU A 114 6.47 6.34 0.55
N ILE A 115 6.82 5.04 0.59
CA ILE A 115 6.71 4.21 1.81
C ILE A 115 7.52 4.80 2.97
N MET A 116 8.73 5.32 2.70
CA MET A 116 9.55 5.94 3.75
C MET A 116 8.90 7.21 4.31
N ALA A 117 8.38 8.08 3.45
CA ALA A 117 7.64 9.27 3.88
C ALA A 117 6.38 8.90 4.69
N LEU A 118 5.64 7.89 4.26
CA LEU A 118 4.46 7.39 4.98
C LEU A 118 4.82 6.81 6.35
N GLN A 119 5.89 6.02 6.45
CA GLN A 119 6.34 5.44 7.72
C GLN A 119 6.62 6.54 8.75
N GLU A 120 7.40 7.56 8.36
CA GLU A 120 7.76 8.68 9.25
C GLU A 120 6.52 9.48 9.69
N ALA A 121 5.62 9.79 8.75
CA ALA A 121 4.39 10.48 9.07
C ALA A 121 3.44 9.65 9.95
N ILE A 122 3.37 8.33 9.72
CA ILE A 122 2.58 7.42 10.55
C ILE A 122 3.10 7.39 11.99
N GLU A 123 4.42 7.39 12.18
CA GLU A 123 5.05 7.38 13.50
C GLU A 123 4.82 8.66 14.29
N THR A 124 4.74 9.80 13.60
CA THR A 124 4.65 11.13 14.23
C THR A 124 3.22 11.66 14.34
N ARG A 125 2.33 11.31 13.40
CA ARG A 125 1.00 11.92 13.25
C ARG A 125 -0.16 10.98 13.58
N VAL A 126 0.04 9.67 13.52
CA VAL A 126 -1.04 8.68 13.72
C VAL A 126 -0.96 8.08 15.10
N THR A 127 -1.92 8.44 15.94
CA THR A 127 -2.01 7.94 17.31
C THR A 127 -2.45 6.48 17.35
N ALA A 128 -1.89 5.73 18.29
CA ALA A 128 -2.44 4.43 18.68
C ALA A 128 -3.76 4.67 19.40
N VAL A 129 -4.71 3.76 19.24
CA VAL A 129 -6.00 3.94 19.89
C VAL A 129 -6.11 3.15 21.18
N GLY A 130 -6.62 3.82 22.23
CA GLY A 130 -6.97 3.21 23.50
C GLY A 130 -8.48 2.98 23.61
N GLY A 131 -8.89 1.83 24.15
CA GLY A 131 -10.30 1.51 24.44
C GLY A 131 -11.05 0.72 23.35
N ASN A 132 -12.31 0.36 23.66
CA ASN A 132 -13.17 -0.61 22.94
C ASN A 132 -13.79 -0.08 21.63
N THR A 133 -13.13 0.81 20.89
CA THR A 133 -13.71 1.33 19.65
C THR A 133 -13.40 0.36 18.50
N ARG A 134 -14.40 0.11 17.64
CA ARG A 134 -14.25 -0.68 16.41
C ARG A 134 -14.02 0.28 15.25
N TYR A 135 -12.76 0.42 14.84
CA TYR A 135 -12.33 1.36 13.83
C TYR A 135 -12.44 0.74 12.45
N SER A 136 -13.41 1.21 11.68
CA SER A 136 -14.02 0.65 10.48
C SER A 136 -13.13 0.50 9.23
N ASP A 137 -11.86 0.12 9.40
CA ASP A 137 -10.86 -0.14 8.36
C ASP A 137 -10.32 1.12 7.63
N ASN A 138 -9.03 1.41 7.84
CA ASN A 138 -8.32 2.53 7.22
C ASN A 138 -8.35 2.48 5.68
N ILE A 139 -8.43 1.28 5.08
CA ILE A 139 -8.52 1.12 3.63
C ILE A 139 -9.81 1.75 3.11
N LEU A 140 -10.95 1.50 3.78
CA LEU A 140 -12.23 2.07 3.40
C LEU A 140 -12.27 3.59 3.61
N HIS A 141 -11.61 4.12 4.64
CA HIS A 141 -11.47 5.57 4.80
C HIS A 141 -10.70 6.22 3.65
N TYR A 142 -9.57 5.62 3.26
CA TYR A 142 -8.80 6.11 2.12
C TYR A 142 -9.62 6.10 0.83
N VAL A 143 -10.28 4.98 0.55
CA VAL A 143 -11.07 4.79 -0.67
C VAL A 143 -12.24 5.78 -0.72
N GLY A 144 -12.94 5.97 0.39
CA GLY A 144 -14.06 6.92 0.48
C GLY A 144 -13.63 8.37 0.25
N ILE A 145 -12.39 8.75 0.59
CA ILE A 145 -11.85 10.08 0.32
C ILE A 145 -11.32 10.20 -1.12
N HIS A 146 -10.67 9.17 -1.64
CA HIS A 146 -9.99 9.21 -2.94
C HIS A 146 -10.94 9.01 -4.12
N ALA A 147 -11.88 8.07 -4.03
CA ALA A 147 -12.63 7.63 -5.19
C ALA A 147 -13.83 8.52 -5.50
N GLU A 148 -14.34 9.31 -4.53
CA GLU A 148 -15.62 10.07 -4.61
C GLU A 148 -16.81 9.25 -5.16
N VAL A 149 -16.66 7.93 -5.27
CA VAL A 149 -17.54 6.99 -5.97
C VAL A 149 -17.81 5.84 -5.02
N ASP A 150 -19.03 5.79 -4.51
CA ASP A 150 -19.54 4.67 -3.72
C ASP A 150 -19.99 3.55 -4.66
N SER A 151 -19.02 2.84 -5.26
CA SER A 151 -19.33 1.64 -6.04
C SER A 151 -19.18 0.40 -5.18
N GLU A 152 -20.26 -0.37 -5.04
CA GLU A 152 -20.28 -1.63 -4.30
C GLU A 152 -19.14 -2.61 -4.70
N PRO A 153 -18.76 -2.75 -5.99
CA PRO A 153 -17.63 -3.58 -6.39
C PRO A 153 -16.28 -3.14 -5.78
N LEU A 154 -16.02 -1.83 -5.73
CA LEU A 154 -14.79 -1.28 -5.14
C LEU A 154 -14.72 -1.59 -3.65
N CYS A 155 -15.81 -1.30 -2.93
CA CYS A 155 -15.92 -1.57 -1.51
C CYS A 155 -15.71 -3.06 -1.18
N ASN A 156 -16.21 -3.98 -2.01
CA ASN A 156 -16.01 -5.42 -1.83
C ASN A 156 -14.54 -5.82 -1.97
N VAL A 157 -13.85 -5.35 -3.02
CA VAL A 157 -12.42 -5.61 -3.20
C VAL A 157 -11.59 -5.06 -2.03
N CYS A 158 -11.93 -3.87 -1.54
CA CYS A 158 -11.26 -3.25 -0.40
C CYS A 158 -11.46 -4.05 0.90
N ARG A 159 -12.67 -4.55 1.18
CA ARG A 159 -12.94 -5.40 2.35
C ARG A 159 -12.17 -6.72 2.28
N GLU A 160 -12.10 -7.35 1.11
CA GLU A 160 -11.32 -8.58 0.92
C GLU A 160 -9.83 -8.34 1.14
N LEU A 161 -9.29 -7.24 0.58
CA LEU A 161 -7.91 -6.82 0.77
C LEU A 161 -7.58 -6.63 2.26
N ALA A 162 -8.43 -5.89 2.98
CA ALA A 162 -8.26 -5.65 4.41
C ALA A 162 -8.30 -6.93 5.24
N ALA A 163 -9.27 -7.81 4.96
CA ALA A 163 -9.41 -9.09 5.64
C ALA A 163 -8.20 -10.01 5.41
N LYS A 164 -7.51 -9.88 4.26
CA LYS A 164 -6.26 -10.58 3.98
C LYS A 164 -5.07 -9.95 4.69
N MET A 165 -4.92 -8.63 4.63
CA MET A 165 -3.86 -7.90 5.32
C MET A 165 -3.90 -8.11 6.84
N ALA A 166 -5.09 -8.21 7.44
CA ALA A 166 -5.27 -8.50 8.87
C ALA A 166 -4.71 -9.88 9.30
N LYS A 167 -4.43 -10.78 8.36
CA LYS A 167 -3.87 -12.12 8.63
C LYS A 167 -2.34 -12.17 8.51
N ILE A 168 -1.69 -11.06 8.16
CA ILE A 168 -0.22 -10.98 8.08
C ILE A 168 0.36 -11.16 9.49
N ARG A 169 1.32 -12.08 9.61
CA ARG A 169 2.08 -12.41 10.83
C ARG A 169 3.55 -12.52 10.47
#